data_AF-A0A2E2W8W6-F1
#
_entry.id   AF-A0A2E2W8W6-F1
#
_cell.length_a   1.000
_cell.length_b   1.000
_cell.length_c   1.000
_cell.angle_alpha   90.00
_cell.angle_beta   90.00
_cell.angle_gamma   90.00
#
_symmetry.space_group_name_H-M   'P 1'
#
loop_
_entity.id
_entity.type
_entity.pdbx_description
1 polymer ?
#
loop_
_entity_poly.entity_id
_entity_poly.type
_entity_poly.pdbx_seq_one_letter_code
_entity_poly.pdbx_strand_id
1 'polypeptide(L)'
;MIKFFRKIRYKLMSENKTGKYFKYAIGEIILVVIGILIALQINNWNENRKVQKLEAQIYTELKSDLLKTRNDIQKTISQHREIFNLSQNLIIDIYNKKPYSDTIYDSFTRAGVDFQIIPKTSAFENLKNIGLNTLSNDSLRIDITNLFQLDLKRLDDELGMDRAGISIPTLLSPYQYKYLFVDYGQPKKYGFKHSDSINIYKLKIKDYDKFLTDNALLMNLQLALYNRGRKVDEELKTIDSIDNLIKKIEEELKSINK
;
A
#
# COMPACT_ATOMS: atom_id res chain seq x y z
N MET A 1 -50.56 31.55 6.50
CA MET A 1 -50.86 31.59 5.05
C MET A 1 -52.15 30.88 4.66
N ILE A 2 -52.43 29.65 5.12
CA ILE A 2 -53.66 28.89 4.77
C ILE A 2 -54.97 29.67 5.00
N LYS A 3 -55.11 30.43 6.10
CA LYS A 3 -56.36 31.17 6.39
C LYS A 3 -56.66 32.34 5.42
N PHE A 4 -55.62 32.96 4.85
CA PHE A 4 -55.75 34.09 3.92
C PHE A 4 -56.21 33.62 2.54
N PHE A 5 -55.54 32.61 1.99
CA PHE A 5 -55.94 31.96 0.73
C PHE A 5 -57.32 31.29 0.85
N ARG A 6 -57.65 30.73 2.03
CA ARG A 6 -58.98 30.18 2.31
C ARG A 6 -60.08 31.24 2.21
N LYS A 7 -59.90 32.43 2.79
CA LYS A 7 -60.89 33.53 2.70
C LYS A 7 -61.10 34.01 1.26
N ILE A 8 -60.03 34.07 0.46
CA ILE A 8 -60.10 34.47 -0.96
C ILE A 8 -60.84 33.41 -1.80
N ARG A 9 -60.60 32.12 -1.56
CA ARG A 9 -61.33 31.02 -2.24
C ARG A 9 -62.83 31.07 -1.99
N TYR A 10 -63.25 31.25 -0.73
CA TYR A 10 -64.67 31.35 -0.39
C TYR A 10 -65.34 32.56 -1.06
N LYS A 11 -64.66 33.71 -1.10
CA LYS A 11 -65.18 34.94 -1.74
C LYS A 11 -65.28 34.82 -3.28
N LEU A 12 -64.36 34.11 -3.92
CA LEU A 12 -64.39 33.89 -5.39
C LEU A 12 -65.44 32.85 -5.81
N MET A 13 -65.74 31.86 -4.95
CA MET A 13 -66.82 30.89 -5.17
C MET A 13 -68.22 31.52 -5.00
N SER A 14 -68.41 32.46 -4.06
CA SER A 14 -69.69 33.12 -3.84
C SER A 14 -70.09 34.11 -4.95
N GLU A 15 -69.16 34.51 -5.83
CA GLU A 15 -69.39 35.51 -6.89
C GLU A 15 -69.60 34.91 -8.31
N ASN A 16 -69.84 33.59 -8.47
CA ASN A 16 -69.95 32.91 -9.78
C ASN A 16 -68.71 33.07 -10.71
N LYS A 17 -67.53 33.37 -10.15
CA LYS A 17 -66.27 33.60 -10.90
C LYS A 17 -65.39 32.34 -10.97
N THR A 18 -65.95 31.21 -11.39
CA THR A 18 -65.25 29.91 -11.49
C THR A 18 -63.95 29.98 -12.31
N GLY A 19 -63.92 30.73 -13.42
CA GLY A 19 -62.71 30.91 -14.24
C GLY A 19 -61.56 31.65 -13.52
N LYS A 20 -61.87 32.59 -12.62
CA LYS A 20 -60.83 33.24 -11.78
C LYS A 20 -60.36 32.30 -10.69
N TYR A 21 -61.26 31.54 -10.09
CA TYR A 21 -60.94 30.53 -9.07
C TYR A 21 -59.93 29.50 -9.58
N PHE A 22 -60.12 28.94 -10.79
CA PHE A 22 -59.17 27.99 -11.38
C PHE A 22 -57.77 28.60 -11.59
N LYS A 23 -57.66 29.85 -12.07
CA LYS A 23 -56.38 30.55 -12.23
C LYS A 23 -55.65 30.72 -10.89
N TYR A 24 -56.37 31.07 -9.82
CA TYR A 24 -55.78 31.19 -8.47
C TYR A 24 -55.38 29.85 -7.87
N ALA A 25 -56.19 28.79 -8.06
CA ALA A 25 -55.87 27.44 -7.59
C ALA A 25 -54.63 26.85 -8.29
N ILE A 26 -54.50 27.06 -9.61
CA ILE A 26 -53.32 26.68 -10.39
C ILE A 26 -52.08 27.45 -9.89
N GLY A 27 -52.21 28.76 -9.65
CA GLY A 27 -51.12 29.56 -9.09
C GLY A 27 -50.64 29.05 -7.73
N GLU A 28 -51.55 28.63 -6.85
CA GLU A 28 -51.20 28.06 -5.54
C GLU A 28 -50.51 26.71 -5.65
N ILE A 29 -50.97 25.83 -6.55
CA ILE A 29 -50.31 24.55 -6.83
C ILE A 29 -48.88 24.79 -7.34
N ILE A 30 -48.71 25.69 -8.31
CA ILE A 30 -47.38 26.04 -8.85
C ILE A 30 -46.46 26.55 -7.73
N LEU A 31 -46.97 27.41 -6.84
CA LEU A 31 -46.18 27.98 -5.74
C LEU A 31 -45.77 26.91 -4.71
N VAL A 32 -46.67 25.97 -4.38
CA VAL A 32 -46.36 24.81 -3.54
C VAL A 32 -45.32 23.90 -4.21
N VAL A 33 -45.47 23.62 -5.51
CA VAL A 33 -44.51 22.81 -6.26
C VAL A 33 -43.12 23.45 -6.28
N ILE A 34 -43.03 24.77 -6.53
CA ILE A 34 -41.75 25.52 -6.44
C ILE A 34 -41.15 25.40 -5.04
N GLY A 35 -41.96 25.52 -3.98
CA GLY A 35 -41.51 25.36 -2.60
C GLY A 35 -40.91 23.96 -2.33
N ILE A 36 -41.58 22.91 -2.80
CA ILE A 36 -41.10 21.52 -2.67
C ILE A 36 -39.82 21.32 -3.46
N LEU A 37 -39.73 21.83 -4.69
CA LEU A 37 -38.54 21.71 -5.53
C LEU A 37 -37.34 22.42 -4.90
N ILE A 38 -37.52 23.62 -4.34
CA ILE A 38 -36.45 24.32 -3.62
C ILE A 38 -36.01 23.53 -2.39
N ALA A 39 -36.94 22.99 -1.61
CA ALA A 39 -36.62 22.17 -0.44
C ALA A 39 -35.83 20.90 -0.83
N LEU A 40 -36.23 20.22 -1.90
CA LEU A 40 -35.50 19.07 -2.44
C LEU A 40 -34.12 19.46 -2.96
N GLN A 41 -33.99 20.59 -3.65
CA GLN A 41 -32.71 21.09 -4.13
C GLN A 41 -31.74 21.41 -2.98
N ILE A 42 -32.22 22.06 -1.92
CA ILE A 42 -31.40 22.35 -0.72
C ILE A 42 -30.96 21.05 -0.06
N ASN A 43 -31.85 20.07 0.07
CA ASN A 43 -31.51 18.77 0.64
C ASN A 43 -30.46 18.04 -0.20
N ASN A 44 -30.65 17.98 -1.52
CA ASN A 44 -29.70 17.34 -2.44
C ASN A 44 -28.34 18.04 -2.43
N TRP A 45 -28.32 19.37 -2.35
CA TRP A 45 -27.06 20.12 -2.23
C TRP A 45 -26.32 19.81 -0.93
N ASN A 46 -27.02 19.72 0.20
CA ASN A 46 -26.43 19.33 1.47
C ASN A 46 -25.89 17.90 1.46
N GLU A 47 -26.62 16.95 0.87
CA GLU A 47 -26.16 15.56 0.73
C GLU A 47 -24.93 15.47 -0.18
N ASN A 48 -24.92 16.16 -1.33
CA ASN A 48 -23.74 16.22 -2.20
C ASN A 48 -22.51 16.78 -1.48
N ARG A 49 -22.69 17.84 -0.66
CA ARG A 49 -21.60 18.40 0.15
C ARG A 49 -21.04 17.40 1.17
N LYS A 50 -21.91 16.60 1.80
CA LYS A 50 -21.46 15.54 2.73
C LYS A 50 -20.67 14.45 2.00
N VAL A 51 -21.13 14.04 0.81
CA VAL A 51 -20.44 13.05 -0.03
C VAL A 51 -19.06 13.55 -0.44
N GLN A 52 -18.96 14.79 -0.93
CA GLN A 52 -17.67 15.40 -1.31
C GLN A 52 -16.70 15.50 -0.12
N LYS A 53 -17.21 15.83 1.08
CA LYS A 53 -16.40 15.86 2.30
C LYS A 53 -15.86 14.48 2.66
N LEU A 54 -16.69 13.44 2.55
CA LEU A 54 -16.29 12.06 2.79
C LEU A 54 -15.25 11.60 1.77
N GLU A 55 -15.46 11.90 0.48
CA GLU A 55 -14.53 11.61 -0.60
C GLU A 55 -13.14 12.26 -0.34
N ALA A 56 -13.11 13.55 0.00
CA ALA A 56 -11.86 14.25 0.33
C ALA A 56 -11.16 13.65 1.56
N GLN A 57 -11.93 13.22 2.57
CA GLN A 57 -11.37 12.54 3.74
C GLN A 57 -10.72 11.21 3.34
N ILE A 58 -11.40 10.38 2.54
CA ILE A 58 -10.88 9.10 2.07
C ILE A 58 -9.59 9.30 1.27
N TYR A 59 -9.56 10.25 0.33
CA TYR A 59 -8.34 10.57 -0.42
C TYR A 59 -7.18 11.00 0.48
N THR A 60 -7.46 11.78 1.53
CA THR A 60 -6.45 12.21 2.50
C THR A 60 -5.89 11.03 3.29
N GLU A 61 -6.75 10.11 3.73
CA GLU A 61 -6.35 8.89 4.44
C GLU A 61 -5.54 7.95 3.53
N LEU A 62 -5.99 7.73 2.29
CA LEU A 62 -5.28 6.94 1.28
C LEU A 62 -3.88 7.50 1.03
N LYS A 63 -3.76 8.81 0.80
CA LYS A 63 -2.46 9.47 0.62
C LYS A 63 -1.54 9.24 1.82
N SER A 64 -2.05 9.34 3.05
CA SER A 64 -1.25 9.12 4.27
C SER A 64 -0.73 7.68 4.34
N ASP A 65 -1.58 6.70 4.05
CA ASP A 65 -1.23 5.27 4.05
C ASP A 65 -0.22 4.95 2.93
N LEU A 66 -0.38 5.54 1.74
CA LEU A 66 0.54 5.41 0.62
C LEU A 66 1.93 6.00 0.93
N LEU A 67 2.00 7.17 1.55
CA LEU A 67 3.28 7.79 1.95
C LEU A 67 4.05 6.92 2.96
N LYS A 68 3.36 6.29 3.92
CA LYS A 68 3.98 5.35 4.87
C LYS A 68 4.50 4.11 4.15
N THR A 69 3.64 3.50 3.33
CA THR A 69 3.99 2.31 2.52
C THR A 69 5.21 2.59 1.65
N ARG A 70 5.23 3.74 0.97
CA ARG A 70 6.38 4.18 0.16
C ARG A 70 7.68 4.24 0.95
N ASN A 71 7.65 4.84 2.14
CA ASN A 71 8.84 4.96 2.99
C ASN A 71 9.33 3.58 3.46
N ASP A 72 8.42 2.66 3.77
CA ASP A 72 8.77 1.28 4.14
C ASP A 72 9.40 0.52 2.96
N ILE A 73 8.86 0.67 1.75
CA ILE A 73 9.47 0.12 0.52
C ILE A 73 10.88 0.70 0.33
N GLN A 74 11.08 2.01 0.47
CA GLN A 74 12.40 2.65 0.31
C GLN A 74 13.45 2.13 1.30
N LYS A 75 13.04 1.90 2.55
CA LYS A 75 13.91 1.29 3.56
C LYS A 75 14.29 -0.13 3.14
N THR A 76 13.32 -0.90 2.68
CA THR A 76 13.52 -2.29 2.25
C THR A 76 14.47 -2.38 1.04
N ILE A 77 14.26 -1.53 0.02
CA ILE A 77 15.17 -1.40 -1.13
C ILE A 77 16.61 -1.14 -0.65
N SER A 78 16.79 -0.26 0.34
CA SER A 78 18.11 0.09 0.85
C SER A 78 18.80 -1.12 1.49
N GLN A 79 18.04 -1.92 2.26
CA GLN A 79 18.53 -3.16 2.86
C GLN A 79 18.85 -4.23 1.81
N HIS A 80 18.00 -4.39 0.79
CA HIS A 80 18.27 -5.28 -0.33
C HIS A 80 19.53 -4.88 -1.09
N ARG A 81 19.72 -3.60 -1.40
CA ARG A 81 20.92 -3.11 -2.09
C ARG A 81 22.19 -3.35 -1.30
N GLU A 82 22.15 -3.18 0.02
CA GLU A 82 23.28 -3.50 0.89
C GLU A 82 23.67 -4.98 0.77
N ILE A 83 22.71 -5.89 0.94
CA ILE A 83 22.94 -7.34 0.86
C ILE A 83 23.32 -7.77 -0.56
N PHE A 84 22.77 -7.12 -1.59
CA PHE A 84 23.12 -7.36 -2.98
C PHE A 84 24.62 -7.13 -3.21
N ASN A 85 25.15 -5.98 -2.78
CA ASN A 85 26.57 -5.65 -2.94
C ASN A 85 27.46 -6.63 -2.15
N LEU A 86 27.07 -6.99 -0.92
CA LEU A 86 27.80 -7.98 -0.12
C LEU A 86 27.82 -9.35 -0.77
N SER A 87 26.68 -9.81 -1.28
CA SER A 87 26.55 -11.10 -1.95
C SER A 87 27.32 -11.14 -3.27
N GLN A 88 27.35 -10.03 -4.01
CA GLN A 88 28.17 -9.88 -5.22
C GLN A 88 29.66 -9.97 -4.89
N ASN A 89 30.12 -9.27 -3.86
CA ASN A 89 31.51 -9.35 -3.41
C ASN A 89 31.87 -10.75 -2.92
N LEU A 90 30.99 -11.41 -2.19
CA LEU A 90 31.18 -12.80 -1.75
C LEU A 90 31.41 -13.74 -2.94
N ILE A 91 30.59 -13.64 -3.99
CA ILE A 91 30.74 -14.46 -5.20
C ILE A 91 32.12 -14.22 -5.85
N ILE A 92 32.55 -12.96 -5.94
CA ILE A 92 33.88 -12.59 -6.46
C ILE A 92 35.00 -13.15 -5.58
N ASP A 93 34.86 -13.07 -4.26
CA ASP A 93 35.84 -13.56 -3.29
C ASP A 93 35.96 -15.09 -3.33
N ILE A 94 34.84 -15.80 -3.48
CA ILE A 94 34.80 -17.26 -3.69
C ILE A 94 35.51 -17.62 -5.00
N TYR A 95 35.17 -16.95 -6.10
CA TYR A 95 35.76 -17.18 -7.41
C TYR A 95 37.29 -17.00 -7.40
N ASN A 96 37.76 -15.93 -6.74
CA ASN A 96 39.19 -15.64 -6.61
C ASN A 96 39.88 -16.46 -5.51
N LYS A 97 39.16 -17.37 -4.85
CA LYS A 97 39.67 -18.23 -3.76
C LYS A 97 40.39 -17.42 -2.67
N LYS A 98 39.82 -16.28 -2.27
CA LYS A 98 40.42 -15.44 -1.24
C LYS A 98 40.54 -16.20 0.10
N PRO A 99 41.59 -15.93 0.90
CA PRO A 99 41.71 -16.50 2.24
C PRO A 99 40.49 -16.19 3.10
N TYR A 100 40.21 -17.06 4.06
CA TYR A 100 39.12 -16.87 5.01
C TYR A 100 39.23 -15.49 5.69
N SER A 101 38.09 -14.81 5.81
CA SER A 101 37.99 -13.54 6.53
C SER A 101 36.63 -13.42 7.21
N ASP A 102 36.57 -12.59 8.24
CA ASP A 102 35.30 -12.24 8.90
C ASP A 102 34.31 -11.60 7.92
N THR A 103 34.80 -10.90 6.89
CA THR A 103 33.97 -10.31 5.82
C THR A 103 33.29 -11.38 4.95
N ILE A 104 34.01 -12.44 4.59
CA ILE A 104 33.44 -13.56 3.81
C ILE A 104 32.40 -14.30 4.64
N TYR A 105 32.70 -14.51 5.92
CA TYR A 105 31.74 -15.08 6.87
C TYR A 105 30.47 -14.21 6.98
N ASP A 106 30.61 -12.91 7.26
CA ASP A 106 29.47 -12.00 7.40
C ASP A 106 28.63 -11.96 6.12
N SER A 107 29.27 -11.78 4.95
CA SER A 107 28.59 -11.79 3.66
C SER A 107 27.84 -13.10 3.42
N PHE A 108 28.43 -14.25 3.74
CA PHE A 108 27.77 -15.55 3.55
C PHE A 108 26.58 -15.76 4.49
N THR A 109 26.69 -15.38 5.75
CA THR A 109 25.57 -15.45 6.70
C THR A 109 24.41 -14.53 6.31
N ARG A 110 24.72 -13.36 5.75
CA ARG A 110 23.73 -12.36 5.36
C ARG A 110 23.14 -12.57 3.97
N ALA A 111 23.81 -13.30 3.08
CA ALA A 111 23.34 -13.53 1.72
C ALA A 111 21.94 -14.19 1.67
N GLY A 112 21.63 -15.03 2.65
CA GLY A 112 20.31 -15.68 2.82
C GLY A 112 19.22 -14.82 3.44
N VAL A 113 19.55 -13.63 3.96
CA VAL A 113 18.58 -12.74 4.59
C VAL A 113 17.70 -12.08 3.54
N ASP A 114 16.40 -12.06 3.84
CA ASP A 114 15.35 -11.46 3.04
C ASP A 114 14.50 -10.51 3.90
N PHE A 115 13.75 -9.63 3.24
CA PHE A 115 12.93 -8.63 3.89
C PHE A 115 11.53 -8.64 3.28
N GLN A 116 10.54 -8.38 4.13
CA GLN A 116 9.14 -8.31 3.74
C GLN A 116 8.62 -6.89 3.89
N ILE A 117 7.75 -6.52 2.96
CA ILE A 117 7.05 -5.24 2.95
C ILE A 117 5.62 -5.53 3.37
N ILE A 118 5.12 -4.80 4.37
CA ILE A 118 3.73 -4.90 4.83
C ILE A 118 3.05 -3.58 4.49
N PRO A 119 2.29 -3.51 3.37
CA PRO A 119 1.64 -2.28 2.96
C PRO A 119 0.58 -1.81 3.96
N LYS A 120 0.43 -0.49 4.10
CA LYS A 120 -0.63 0.09 4.92
C LYS A 120 -1.92 0.16 4.10
N THR A 121 -2.91 -0.64 4.46
CA THR A 121 -4.16 -0.82 3.67
C THR A 121 -5.42 -0.31 4.36
N SER A 122 -5.32 0.29 5.55
CA SER A 122 -6.48 0.68 6.37
C SER A 122 -7.48 1.57 5.64
N ALA A 123 -7.00 2.63 4.98
CA ALA A 123 -7.86 3.55 4.25
C ALA A 123 -8.57 2.88 3.06
N PHE A 124 -7.87 1.98 2.37
CA PHE A 124 -8.45 1.24 1.24
C PHE A 124 -9.49 0.21 1.67
N GLU A 125 -9.25 -0.50 2.78
CA GLU A 125 -10.24 -1.41 3.35
C GLU A 125 -11.47 -0.67 3.87
N ASN A 126 -11.29 0.51 4.47
CA ASN A 126 -12.41 1.38 4.84
C ASN A 126 -13.22 1.81 3.60
N LEU A 127 -12.54 2.27 2.53
CA LEU A 127 -13.20 2.63 1.26
C LEU A 127 -13.99 1.45 0.67
N LYS A 128 -13.46 0.22 0.71
CA LYS A 128 -14.19 -0.97 0.26
C LYS A 128 -15.47 -1.21 1.07
N ASN A 129 -15.41 -1.03 2.39
CA ASN A 129 -16.57 -1.21 3.27
C ASN A 129 -17.64 -0.13 3.06
N ILE A 130 -17.24 1.11 2.81
CA ILE A 130 -18.17 2.22 2.51
C ILE A 130 -18.77 2.03 1.10
N GLY A 131 -17.95 1.62 0.15
CA GLY A 131 -18.30 1.43 -1.25
C GLY A 131 -17.37 2.24 -2.16
N LEU A 132 -16.77 1.57 -3.14
CA LEU A 132 -15.81 2.19 -4.07
C LEU A 132 -16.43 3.38 -4.83
N ASN A 133 -17.74 3.32 -5.13
CA ASN A 133 -18.52 4.38 -5.78
C ASN A 133 -18.63 5.68 -4.97
N THR A 134 -18.10 5.72 -3.74
CA THR A 134 -17.89 6.96 -2.97
C THR A 134 -16.89 7.89 -3.64
N LEU A 135 -15.92 7.32 -4.37
CA LEU A 135 -14.99 8.10 -5.20
C LEU A 135 -15.66 8.43 -6.53
N SER A 136 -15.85 9.70 -6.82
CA SER A 136 -16.54 10.19 -8.02
C SER A 136 -15.68 10.09 -9.28
N ASN A 137 -14.35 10.19 -9.15
CA ASN A 137 -13.42 10.03 -10.26
C ASN A 137 -13.17 8.55 -10.57
N ASP A 138 -13.87 8.04 -11.58
CA ASP A 138 -13.81 6.65 -12.02
C ASP A 138 -12.38 6.19 -12.37
N SER A 139 -11.62 7.03 -13.05
CA SER A 139 -10.25 6.73 -13.47
C SER A 139 -9.33 6.58 -12.26
N LEU A 140 -9.38 7.56 -11.34
CA LEU A 140 -8.59 7.53 -10.11
C LEU A 140 -8.98 6.36 -9.20
N ARG A 141 -10.27 6.03 -9.12
CA ARG A 141 -10.77 4.86 -8.38
C ARG A 141 -10.22 3.55 -8.92
N ILE A 142 -10.11 3.41 -10.25
CA ILE A 142 -9.49 2.24 -10.90
C ILE A 142 -7.99 2.18 -10.56
N ASP A 143 -7.28 3.30 -10.65
CA ASP A 143 -5.85 3.37 -10.30
C ASP A 143 -5.59 2.97 -8.85
N ILE A 144 -6.40 3.47 -7.91
CA ILE A 144 -6.36 3.08 -6.49
C ILE A 144 -6.58 1.58 -6.36
N THR A 145 -7.63 1.05 -6.99
CA THR A 145 -7.98 -0.37 -6.89
C THR A 145 -6.85 -1.25 -7.43
N ASN A 146 -6.28 -0.91 -8.59
CA ASN A 146 -5.17 -1.64 -9.20
C ASN A 146 -3.93 -1.65 -8.31
N LEU A 147 -3.53 -0.50 -7.76
CA LEU A 147 -2.38 -0.43 -6.87
C LEU A 147 -2.55 -1.37 -5.66
N PHE A 148 -3.70 -1.31 -4.97
CA PHE A 148 -3.91 -2.09 -3.76
C PHE A 148 -4.16 -3.58 -4.04
N GLN A 149 -4.84 -3.93 -5.13
CA GLN A 149 -5.23 -5.32 -5.40
C GLN A 149 -4.23 -6.08 -6.27
N LEU A 150 -3.36 -5.38 -7.01
CA LEU A 150 -2.38 -5.99 -7.91
C LEU A 150 -0.95 -5.70 -7.44
N ASP A 151 -0.53 -4.44 -7.44
CA ASP A 151 0.87 -4.07 -7.21
C ASP A 151 1.33 -4.37 -5.78
N LEU A 152 0.59 -3.89 -4.78
CA LEU A 152 0.92 -4.13 -3.38
C LEU A 152 0.78 -5.61 -3.00
N LYS A 153 -0.17 -6.32 -3.61
CA LYS A 153 -0.37 -7.76 -3.39
C LYS A 153 0.77 -8.61 -3.96
N ARG A 154 1.35 -8.18 -5.07
CA ARG A 154 2.51 -8.82 -5.70
C ARG A 154 3.78 -8.70 -4.85
N LEU A 155 3.91 -7.62 -4.07
CA LEU A 155 4.97 -7.49 -3.06
C LEU A 155 4.74 -8.43 -1.87
N ASP A 156 3.51 -8.54 -1.38
CA ASP A 156 3.13 -9.42 -0.26
C ASP A 156 3.41 -10.91 -0.56
N ASP A 157 3.17 -11.35 -1.80
CA ASP A 157 3.46 -12.72 -2.25
C ASP A 157 4.93 -12.96 -2.65
N GLU A 158 5.82 -11.99 -2.41
CA GLU A 158 7.23 -12.07 -2.78
C GLU A 158 7.47 -12.50 -4.24
N LEU A 159 6.68 -11.97 -5.18
CA LEU A 159 6.72 -12.35 -6.61
C LEU A 159 6.44 -13.83 -6.88
N GLY A 160 5.78 -14.54 -5.94
CA GLY A 160 5.52 -15.97 -5.98
C GLY A 160 6.76 -16.83 -5.73
N MET A 161 7.87 -16.24 -5.29
CA MET A 161 9.15 -16.96 -5.12
C MET A 161 9.07 -18.04 -4.04
N ASP A 162 8.40 -17.76 -2.93
CA ASP A 162 8.19 -18.75 -1.86
C ASP A 162 7.39 -19.96 -2.35
N ARG A 163 6.29 -19.71 -3.06
CA ARG A 163 5.42 -20.77 -3.62
C ARG A 163 6.15 -21.62 -4.66
N ALA A 164 7.06 -21.01 -5.41
CA ALA A 164 7.91 -21.69 -6.37
C ALA A 164 9.14 -22.39 -5.74
N GLY A 165 9.36 -22.25 -4.42
CA GLY A 165 10.51 -22.86 -3.73
C GLY A 165 11.86 -22.24 -4.11
N ILE A 166 11.85 -20.99 -4.58
CA ILE A 166 13.05 -20.27 -5.06
C ILE A 166 13.31 -18.99 -4.28
N SER A 167 12.68 -18.81 -3.10
CA SER A 167 13.00 -17.67 -2.26
C SER A 167 14.44 -17.69 -1.79
N ILE A 168 14.98 -16.51 -1.50
CA ILE A 168 16.39 -16.33 -1.12
C ILE A 168 16.77 -17.21 0.08
N PRO A 169 15.96 -17.29 1.17
CA PRO A 169 16.27 -18.17 2.29
C PRO A 169 16.26 -19.65 1.88
N THR A 170 15.33 -20.06 1.01
CA THR A 170 15.22 -21.44 0.51
C THR A 170 16.46 -21.85 -0.27
N LEU A 171 17.01 -20.95 -1.10
CA LEU A 171 18.20 -21.20 -1.90
C LEU A 171 19.48 -21.33 -1.05
N LEU A 172 19.59 -20.56 0.05
CA LEU A 172 20.86 -20.43 0.78
C LEU A 172 20.93 -21.15 2.13
N SER A 173 19.80 -21.35 2.82
CA SER A 173 19.77 -22.02 4.14
C SER A 173 20.41 -23.42 4.11
N PRO A 174 20.17 -24.28 3.11
CA PRO A 174 20.82 -25.60 3.04
C PRO A 174 22.35 -25.52 3.07
N TYR A 175 22.92 -24.52 2.39
CA TYR A 175 24.37 -24.33 2.35
C TYR A 175 24.90 -23.65 3.60
N GLN A 176 24.13 -22.74 4.19
CA GLN A 176 24.47 -22.14 5.48
C GLN A 176 24.52 -23.24 6.56
N TYR A 177 23.56 -24.17 6.61
CA TYR A 177 23.63 -25.32 7.52
C TYR A 177 24.76 -26.29 7.18
N LYS A 178 25.07 -26.45 5.89
CA LYS A 178 26.17 -27.31 5.44
C LYS A 178 27.52 -26.78 5.90
N TYR A 179 27.77 -25.47 5.78
CA TYR A 179 29.11 -24.88 5.94
C TYR A 179 29.31 -24.08 7.22
N LEU A 180 28.25 -23.59 7.87
CA LEU A 180 28.39 -22.90 9.15
C LEU A 180 28.47 -23.90 10.30
N PHE A 181 29.35 -23.62 11.24
CA PHE A 181 29.46 -24.37 12.48
C PHE A 181 29.71 -23.43 13.66
N VAL A 182 29.34 -23.90 14.85
CA VAL A 182 29.55 -23.17 16.09
C VAL A 182 31.03 -23.23 16.49
N ASP A 183 31.63 -22.05 16.66
CA ASP A 183 32.94 -21.90 17.30
C ASP A 183 32.74 -21.84 18.82
N TYR A 184 32.98 -22.96 19.50
CA TYR A 184 32.85 -23.13 20.96
C TYR A 184 33.94 -22.40 21.77
N GLY A 185 34.54 -21.34 21.21
CA GLY A 185 35.34 -20.37 21.94
C GLY A 185 34.49 -19.54 22.92
N GLN A 186 34.99 -18.37 23.32
CA GLN A 186 34.28 -17.53 24.29
C GLN A 186 32.97 -16.97 23.71
N PRO A 187 31.81 -17.23 24.35
CA PRO A 187 30.53 -16.70 23.88
C PRO A 187 30.48 -15.18 24.07
N LYS A 188 29.77 -14.51 23.17
CA LYS A 188 29.47 -13.08 23.28
C LYS A 188 28.10 -12.89 23.90
N LYS A 189 28.01 -11.94 24.83
CA LYS A 189 26.73 -11.49 25.38
C LYS A 189 26.03 -10.59 24.36
N TYR A 190 24.85 -10.99 23.92
CA TYR A 190 24.00 -10.22 23.01
C TYR A 190 22.77 -9.73 23.78
N GLY A 191 22.63 -8.41 23.88
CA GLY A 191 21.50 -7.77 24.55
C GLY A 191 20.39 -7.44 23.57
N PHE A 192 19.15 -7.72 23.94
CA PHE A 192 17.98 -7.26 23.21
C PHE A 192 17.40 -6.02 23.88
N LYS A 193 16.79 -5.13 23.09
CA LYS A 193 16.22 -3.88 23.61
C LYS A 193 15.00 -4.11 24.54
N HIS A 194 14.27 -5.20 24.33
CA HIS A 194 12.99 -5.47 24.98
C HIS A 194 12.95 -6.84 25.69
N SER A 195 14.09 -7.51 25.84
CA SER A 195 14.18 -8.80 26.54
C SER A 195 15.58 -8.99 27.15
N ASP A 196 15.73 -10.07 27.93
CA ASP A 196 17.01 -10.43 28.53
C ASP A 196 18.10 -10.72 27.50
N SER A 197 19.35 -10.65 27.92
CA SER A 197 20.50 -10.98 27.09
C SER A 197 20.71 -12.49 26.94
N ILE A 198 21.21 -12.90 25.78
CA ILE A 198 21.66 -14.27 25.53
C ILE A 198 23.19 -14.35 25.38
N ASN A 199 23.76 -15.52 25.63
CA ASN A 199 25.15 -15.82 25.30
C ASN A 199 25.19 -16.58 23.98
N ILE A 200 25.82 -16.01 22.96
CA ILE A 200 25.93 -16.60 21.63
C ILE A 200 27.38 -16.93 21.29
N TYR A 201 27.60 -18.17 20.88
CA TYR A 201 28.87 -18.56 20.27
C TYR A 201 28.94 -18.02 18.85
N LYS A 202 30.14 -17.63 18.41
CA LYS A 202 30.34 -17.20 17.01
C LYS A 202 30.13 -18.40 16.08
N LEU A 203 29.68 -18.13 14.86
CA LEU A 203 29.74 -19.13 13.80
C LEU A 203 31.01 -18.91 12.95
N LYS A 204 31.47 -19.97 12.31
CA LYS A 204 32.58 -19.98 11.34
C LYS A 204 32.21 -20.84 10.14
N ILE A 205 32.93 -20.68 9.03
CA ILE A 205 32.83 -21.55 7.86
C ILE A 205 33.79 -22.74 8.04
N LYS A 206 33.28 -23.98 8.06
CA LYS A 206 34.11 -25.20 8.04
C LYS A 206 34.43 -25.61 6.61
N ASP A 207 35.42 -26.49 6.46
CA ASP A 207 35.81 -27.07 5.17
C ASP A 207 36.02 -25.99 4.10
N TYR A 208 36.76 -24.92 4.44
CA TYR A 208 36.80 -23.68 3.64
C TYR A 208 37.21 -23.91 2.17
N ASP A 209 38.15 -24.81 1.90
CA ASP A 209 38.53 -25.17 0.53
C ASP A 209 37.37 -25.81 -0.26
N LYS A 210 36.53 -26.61 0.40
CA LYS A 210 35.31 -27.17 -0.20
C LYS A 210 34.22 -26.11 -0.35
N PHE A 211 34.11 -25.17 0.58
CA PHE A 211 33.21 -24.02 0.45
C PHE A 211 33.54 -23.19 -0.80
N LEU A 212 34.82 -22.90 -1.02
CA LEU A 212 35.29 -22.13 -2.18
C LEU A 212 35.08 -22.82 -3.54
N THR A 213 34.88 -24.14 -3.53
CA THR A 213 34.78 -24.97 -4.74
C THR A 213 33.42 -25.64 -4.92
N ASP A 214 32.45 -25.36 -4.03
CA ASP A 214 31.10 -25.90 -4.14
C ASP A 214 30.31 -25.19 -5.24
N ASN A 215 30.23 -25.83 -6.40
CA ASN A 215 29.49 -25.32 -7.54
C ASN A 215 27.99 -25.10 -7.25
N ALA A 216 27.39 -25.96 -6.43
CA ALA A 216 25.97 -25.85 -6.12
C ALA A 216 25.70 -24.65 -5.20
N LEU A 217 26.60 -24.36 -4.25
CA LEU A 217 26.57 -23.12 -3.48
C LEU A 217 26.69 -21.89 -4.39
N LEU A 218 27.69 -21.87 -5.29
CA LEU A 218 27.92 -20.73 -6.18
C LEU A 218 26.70 -20.46 -7.08
N MET A 219 26.09 -21.51 -7.62
CA MET A 219 24.85 -21.42 -8.39
C MET A 219 23.71 -20.81 -7.56
N ASN A 220 23.50 -21.27 -6.33
CA ASN A 220 22.43 -20.75 -5.48
C ASN A 220 22.69 -19.31 -5.01
N LEU A 221 23.95 -18.91 -4.78
CA LEU A 221 24.32 -17.52 -4.51
C LEU A 221 23.98 -16.61 -5.69
N GLN A 222 24.25 -17.04 -6.92
CA GLN A 222 23.89 -16.29 -8.13
C GLN A 222 22.37 -16.17 -8.31
N LEU A 223 21.63 -17.26 -8.10
CA LEU A 223 20.17 -17.24 -8.16
C LEU A 223 19.57 -16.33 -7.07
N ALA A 224 20.08 -16.39 -5.84
CA ALA A 224 19.64 -15.51 -4.76
C ALA A 224 19.95 -14.03 -5.06
N LEU A 225 21.11 -13.73 -5.65
CA LEU A 225 21.47 -12.38 -6.09
C LEU A 225 20.52 -11.88 -7.20
N TYR A 226 20.23 -12.74 -8.18
CA TYR A 226 19.29 -12.44 -9.26
C TYR A 226 17.87 -12.16 -8.73
N ASN A 227 17.36 -13.03 -7.86
CA ASN A 227 16.04 -12.87 -7.24
C ASN A 227 15.93 -11.57 -6.45
N ARG A 228 16.98 -11.21 -5.70
CA ARG A 228 17.04 -9.92 -5.00
C ARG A 228 17.03 -8.73 -5.95
N GLY A 229 17.76 -8.81 -7.07
CA GLY A 229 17.71 -7.79 -8.11
C GLY A 229 16.28 -7.61 -8.66
N ARG A 230 15.55 -8.71 -8.88
CA ARG A 230 14.14 -8.67 -9.30
C ARG A 230 13.22 -8.05 -8.24
N LYS A 231 13.41 -8.38 -6.96
CA LYS A 231 12.63 -7.77 -5.86
C LYS A 231 12.84 -6.25 -5.85
N VAL A 232 14.10 -5.78 -5.93
CA VAL A 232 14.41 -4.34 -5.98
C VAL A 232 13.79 -3.63 -7.19
N ASP A 233 13.83 -4.25 -8.38
CA ASP A 233 13.20 -3.68 -9.58
C ASP A 233 11.68 -3.53 -9.41
N GLU A 234 11.03 -4.52 -8.78
CA GLU A 234 9.61 -4.45 -8.50
C GLU A 234 9.25 -3.38 -7.47
N GLU A 235 10.02 -3.30 -6.39
CA GLU A 235 9.83 -2.33 -5.34
C GLU A 235 9.93 -0.90 -5.89
N LEU A 236 10.87 -0.65 -6.81
CA LEU A 236 11.02 0.63 -7.50
C LEU A 236 9.81 0.95 -8.39
N LYS A 237 9.35 -0.01 -9.21
CA LYS A 237 8.13 0.16 -10.03
C LYS A 237 6.90 0.46 -9.17
N THR A 238 6.83 -0.16 -8.00
CA THR A 238 5.73 0.07 -7.06
C THR A 238 5.82 1.47 -6.45
N ILE A 239 7.02 1.96 -6.12
CA ILE A 239 7.21 3.37 -5.71
C ILE A 239 6.75 4.33 -6.80
N ASP A 240 7.12 4.11 -8.06
CA ASP A 240 6.69 4.98 -9.17
C ASP A 240 5.16 5.00 -9.31
N SER A 241 4.52 3.85 -9.11
CA SER A 241 3.06 3.72 -9.13
C SER A 241 2.40 4.46 -7.95
N ILE A 242 2.98 4.35 -6.75
CA ILE A 242 2.55 5.10 -5.56
C ILE A 242 2.69 6.60 -5.79
N ASP A 243 3.84 7.06 -6.30
CA ASP A 243 4.12 8.49 -6.51
C ASP A 243 3.19 9.12 -7.54
N ASN A 244 2.95 8.41 -8.64
CA ASN A 244 1.97 8.82 -9.64
C ASN A 244 0.55 8.90 -9.05
N LEU A 245 0.16 7.93 -8.23
CA LEU A 245 -1.17 7.93 -7.62
C LEU A 245 -1.32 9.06 -6.60
N ILE A 246 -0.32 9.30 -5.76
CA ILE A 246 -0.31 10.41 -4.79
C ILE A 246 -0.51 11.73 -5.52
N LYS A 247 0.20 11.95 -6.64
CA LYS A 247 0.04 13.16 -7.45
C LYS A 247 -1.40 13.33 -7.96
N LYS A 248 -2.00 12.26 -8.51
CA LYS A 248 -3.40 12.29 -8.97
C LYS A 248 -4.38 12.58 -7.83
N ILE A 249 -4.17 11.99 -6.65
CA ILE A 249 -4.97 12.26 -5.45
C ILE A 249 -4.86 13.73 -5.03
N GLU A 250 -3.66 14.32 -5.06
CA GLU A 250 -3.47 15.74 -4.75
C GLU A 250 -4.17 16.67 -5.73
N GLU A 251 -4.17 16.34 -7.02
CA GLU A 251 -4.89 17.07 -8.06
C GLU A 251 -6.41 16.98 -7.84
N GLU A 252 -6.93 15.80 -7.53
CA GLU A 252 -8.34 15.57 -7.22
C GLU A 252 -8.78 16.35 -5.97
N LEU A 253 -7.99 16.31 -4.89
CA LEU A 253 -8.26 17.07 -3.67
C LEU A 253 -8.33 18.58 -3.93
N LYS A 254 -7.51 19.13 -4.85
CA LYS A 254 -7.60 20.53 -5.24
C LYS A 254 -8.86 20.83 -6.03
N SER A 255 -9.37 19.87 -6.80
CA SER A 255 -10.64 19.98 -7.54
C SER A 255 -11.84 20.01 -6.59
N ILE A 256 -11.90 19.08 -5.62
CA ILE A 256 -13.02 18.97 -4.67
C ILE A 256 -13.15 20.20 -3.76
N ASN A 257 -12.03 20.86 -3.44
CA ASN A 257 -12.01 22.03 -2.56
C ASN A 257 -12.30 23.37 -3.25
N LYS A 258 -12.54 23.39 -4.57
CA LYS A 258 -12.96 24.60 -5.33
C LYS A 258 -14.47 24.73 -5.35
#